data_AF-A0A7S4NCE4-F1
#
_entry.id   AF-A0A7S4NCE4-F1
#
_cell.length_a   1.000
_cell.length_b   1.000
_cell.length_c   1.000
_cell.angle_alpha   90.00
_cell.angle_beta   90.00
_cell.angle_gamma   90.00
#
_symmetry.space_group_name_H-M   'P 1'
#
loop_
_entity.id
_entity.type
_entity.pdbx_description
1 polymer ?
#
loop_
_entity_poly.entity_id
_entity_poly.type
_entity_poly.pdbx_seq_one_letter_code
_entity_poly.pdbx_strand_id
1 'polypeptide(L)'
;GPAWDLKSPGEGGCWDAKGGQRWFDAILAGENCDRNWMQGSPIAPGPDDRPPFTKPASALLGFDETILGYCSHLVGLDFDGGDLNTELAERCVWANKNVLRLLAGEPWDMCQNLEWQMCALQGWLPGQVGAKISFATAPNALDLTWWKDPDKHPTYRPVFDGYSLGDIFFAEMAVTSTLCKNRARLYTLEVGEMFECNFDLEGWARLTSMFQRVEAKKPWKRIGR
;
A
#
# COMPACT_ATOMS: atom_id res chain seq x y z
N GLY A 1 2.75 1.15 17.23
CA GLY A 1 1.39 1.58 16.93
C GLY A 1 1.33 1.74 15.43
N PRO A 2 0.30 1.21 14.74
CA PRO A 2 0.11 1.39 13.30
C PRO A 2 0.36 2.84 12.88
N ALA A 3 0.85 3.12 11.66
CA ALA A 3 0.93 4.50 11.13
C ALA A 3 -0.42 5.26 11.29
N TRP A 4 -1.50 4.50 11.28
CA TRP A 4 -2.87 4.93 11.56
C TRP A 4 -3.16 5.43 13.00
N ASP A 5 -2.23 5.25 13.95
CA ASP A 5 -2.34 5.71 15.34
C ASP A 5 -1.91 7.18 15.54
N LEU A 6 -1.40 7.88 14.51
CA LEU A 6 -0.94 9.27 14.63
C LEU A 6 -2.08 10.30 14.79
N LYS A 7 -3.33 9.85 14.90
CA LYS A 7 -4.50 10.72 15.04
C LYS A 7 -4.47 11.43 16.38
N SER A 8 -4.70 12.74 16.37
CA SER A 8 -4.92 13.49 17.60
C SER A 8 -6.22 12.99 18.27
N PRO A 9 -6.32 13.03 19.61
CA PRO A 9 -7.59 12.71 20.28
C PRO A 9 -8.73 13.58 19.74
N GLY A 10 -9.78 12.94 19.22
CA GLY A 10 -10.93 13.62 18.61
C GLY A 10 -10.82 13.87 17.10
N GLU A 11 -9.68 13.54 16.48
CA GLU A 11 -9.50 13.62 15.03
C GLU A 11 -10.12 12.40 14.33
N GLY A 12 -11.02 12.68 13.38
CA GLY A 12 -11.63 11.66 12.53
C GLY A 12 -10.63 10.98 11.60
N GLY A 13 -10.92 9.78 11.14
CA GLY A 13 -10.09 9.08 10.16
C GLY A 13 -10.42 9.55 8.75
N CYS A 14 -9.53 9.29 7.80
CA CYS A 14 -9.85 9.51 6.38
C CYS A 14 -11.15 8.78 5.96
N TRP A 15 -11.51 7.70 6.66
CA TRP A 15 -12.75 6.95 6.45
C TRP A 15 -14.01 7.68 6.94
N ASP A 16 -13.90 8.57 7.95
CA ASP A 16 -15.07 9.27 8.49
C ASP A 16 -15.67 10.21 7.43
N ALA A 17 -14.80 10.95 6.72
CA ALA A 17 -15.19 11.76 5.58
C ALA A 17 -15.68 10.94 4.37
N LYS A 18 -15.29 9.66 4.28
CA LYS A 18 -15.68 8.73 3.22
C LYS A 18 -16.92 7.88 3.57
N GLY A 19 -17.60 8.15 4.70
CA GLY A 19 -18.85 7.49 5.08
C GLY A 19 -18.74 6.46 6.22
N GLY A 20 -17.62 6.42 6.95
CA GLY A 20 -17.43 5.64 8.17
C GLY A 20 -17.56 4.14 7.92
N GLN A 21 -18.49 3.47 8.61
CA GLN A 21 -18.73 2.02 8.44
C GLN A 21 -19.06 1.64 7.00
N ARG A 22 -19.84 2.46 6.29
CA ARG A 22 -20.21 2.19 4.90
C ARG A 22 -18.99 2.10 3.98
N TRP A 23 -17.95 2.89 4.27
CA TRP A 23 -16.69 2.83 3.53
C TRP A 23 -15.98 1.49 3.73
N PHE A 24 -15.91 1.00 4.97
CA PHE A 24 -15.35 -0.32 5.26
C PHE A 24 -16.14 -1.44 4.57
N ASP A 25 -17.47 -1.37 4.58
CA ASP A 25 -18.32 -2.35 3.91
C ASP A 25 -18.08 -2.37 2.39
N ALA A 26 -17.97 -1.20 1.76
CA ALA A 26 -17.69 -1.05 0.33
C ALA A 26 -16.32 -1.63 -0.06
N ILE A 27 -15.29 -1.43 0.78
CA ILE A 27 -13.96 -1.99 0.55
C ILE A 27 -13.97 -3.50 0.67
N LEU A 28 -14.63 -4.04 1.70
CA LEU A 28 -14.74 -5.49 1.86
C LEU A 28 -15.46 -6.13 0.66
N ALA A 29 -16.48 -5.45 0.14
CA ALA A 29 -17.23 -5.87 -1.05
C ALA A 29 -16.50 -5.62 -2.38
N GLY A 30 -15.40 -4.84 -2.36
CA GLY A 30 -14.59 -4.56 -3.55
C GLY A 30 -15.21 -3.57 -4.53
N GLU A 31 -16.14 -2.71 -4.08
CA GLU A 31 -16.94 -1.85 -4.95
C GLU A 31 -16.09 -0.91 -5.83
N ASN A 32 -14.90 -0.54 -5.38
CA ASN A 32 -14.01 0.41 -6.07
C ASN A 32 -12.72 -0.23 -6.60
N CYS A 33 -12.62 -1.56 -6.66
CA CYS A 33 -11.37 -2.21 -7.05
C CYS A 33 -11.04 -2.03 -8.53
N ASP A 34 -12.05 -1.99 -9.40
CA ASP A 34 -11.90 -1.86 -10.85
C ASP A 34 -11.74 -0.39 -11.27
N ARG A 35 -10.61 0.23 -10.91
CA ARG A 35 -10.25 1.61 -11.29
C ARG A 35 -8.78 1.77 -11.62
N ASN A 36 -8.40 2.93 -12.16
CA ASN A 36 -7.00 3.26 -12.43
C ASN A 36 -6.22 3.54 -11.14
N TRP A 37 -5.50 2.55 -10.64
CA TRP A 37 -4.64 2.69 -9.46
C TRP A 37 -3.26 3.30 -9.75
N MET A 38 -2.97 3.61 -11.02
CA MET A 38 -1.77 4.33 -11.48
C MET A 38 -2.14 5.63 -12.19
N GLN A 39 -3.25 6.26 -11.76
CA GLN A 39 -3.81 7.45 -12.37
C GLN A 39 -2.80 8.61 -12.41
N GLY A 40 -2.70 9.29 -13.55
CA GLY A 40 -1.76 10.40 -13.73
C GLY A 40 -0.34 9.95 -14.10
N SER A 41 -0.09 8.65 -14.25
CA SER A 41 1.08 8.16 -14.97
C SER A 41 1.09 8.74 -16.40
N PRO A 42 2.27 9.08 -16.97
CA PRO A 42 2.39 9.56 -18.35
C PRO A 42 2.02 8.51 -19.41
N ILE A 43 1.85 7.23 -19.01
CA ILE A 43 1.35 6.20 -19.91
C ILE A 43 -0.12 6.46 -20.20
N ALA A 44 -0.45 6.57 -21.48
CA ALA A 44 -1.83 6.66 -21.92
C ALA A 44 -2.63 5.47 -21.35
N PRO A 45 -3.77 5.72 -20.68
CA PRO A 45 -4.54 4.64 -20.12
C PRO A 45 -5.07 3.73 -21.23
N GLY A 46 -5.23 2.45 -20.90
CA GLY A 46 -5.90 1.46 -21.72
C GLY A 46 -7.42 1.65 -21.73
N PRO A 47 -8.16 0.64 -22.22
CA PRO A 47 -9.62 0.65 -22.21
C PRO A 47 -10.20 0.90 -20.80
N ASP A 48 -11.29 1.65 -20.73
CA ASP A 48 -11.98 2.02 -19.48
C ASP A 48 -11.08 2.75 -18.45
N ASP A 49 -10.12 3.54 -18.94
CA ASP A 49 -9.13 4.26 -18.13
C ASP A 49 -8.19 3.35 -17.31
N ARG A 50 -8.13 2.04 -17.61
CA ARG A 50 -7.29 1.09 -16.83
C ARG A 50 -5.81 1.19 -17.21
N PRO A 51 -4.88 0.77 -16.33
CA PRO A 51 -3.48 0.62 -16.71
C PRO A 51 -3.34 -0.36 -17.89
N PRO A 52 -2.58 -0.03 -18.94
CA PRO A 52 -2.51 -0.82 -20.16
C PRO A 52 -1.55 -2.02 -20.02
N PHE A 53 -1.84 -2.93 -19.08
CA PHE A 53 -1.07 -4.16 -18.92
C PHE A 53 -1.21 -5.06 -20.15
N THR A 54 -0.11 -5.69 -20.55
CA THR A 54 -0.05 -6.60 -21.71
C THR A 54 -0.12 -8.08 -21.31
N LYS A 55 0.04 -8.36 -20.01
CA LYS A 55 0.02 -9.69 -19.39
C LYS A 55 -0.64 -9.58 -18.01
N PRO A 56 -0.96 -10.72 -17.35
CA PRO A 56 -1.38 -10.72 -15.95
C PRO A 56 -0.45 -9.86 -15.08
N ALA A 57 -1.03 -8.95 -14.30
CA ALA A 57 -0.33 -7.98 -13.48
C ALA A 57 -0.58 -8.24 -11.99
N SER A 58 0.37 -8.91 -11.34
CA SER A 58 0.30 -9.13 -9.89
C SER A 58 0.45 -7.81 -9.14
N ALA A 59 -0.21 -7.67 -7.99
CA ALA A 59 0.06 -6.57 -7.09
C ALA A 59 1.51 -6.62 -6.58
N LEU A 60 2.11 -5.46 -6.36
CA LEU A 60 3.48 -5.31 -5.87
C LEU A 60 3.51 -4.30 -4.73
N LEU A 61 3.98 -4.75 -3.56
CA LEU A 61 4.17 -3.93 -2.36
C LEU A 61 5.67 -3.74 -2.10
N GLY A 62 6.05 -2.67 -1.40
CA GLY A 62 7.45 -2.37 -1.06
C GLY A 62 7.69 -0.87 -0.93
N PHE A 63 8.90 -0.49 -0.56
CA PHE A 63 9.32 0.91 -0.64
C PHE A 63 9.45 1.38 -2.09
N ASP A 64 9.19 2.66 -2.35
CA ASP A 64 9.19 3.25 -3.68
C ASP A 64 10.46 2.94 -4.47
N GLU A 65 11.64 3.12 -3.87
CA GLU A 65 12.91 2.83 -4.51
C GLU A 65 13.09 1.35 -4.85
N THR A 66 12.57 0.45 -4.00
CA THR A 66 12.68 -0.99 -4.23
C THR A 66 11.70 -1.43 -5.32
N ILE A 67 10.49 -0.86 -5.34
CA ILE A 67 9.50 -1.07 -6.39
C ILE A 67 10.07 -0.60 -7.72
N LEU A 68 10.62 0.61 -7.77
CA LEU A 68 11.28 1.15 -8.96
C LEU A 68 12.40 0.21 -9.41
N GLY A 69 13.33 -0.13 -8.51
CA GLY A 69 14.45 -1.03 -8.85
C GLY A 69 13.99 -2.39 -9.36
N TYR A 70 12.97 -2.98 -8.73
CA TYR A 70 12.40 -4.26 -9.12
C TYR A 70 11.72 -4.19 -10.50
N CYS A 71 10.84 -3.21 -10.72
CA CYS A 71 10.18 -3.04 -12.01
C CYS A 71 11.19 -2.72 -13.14
N SER A 72 12.20 -1.88 -12.86
CA SER A 72 13.27 -1.53 -13.80
C SER A 72 14.08 -2.76 -14.21
N HIS A 73 14.47 -3.59 -13.24
CA HIS A 73 15.18 -4.84 -13.49
C HIS A 73 14.37 -5.78 -14.41
N LEU A 74 13.06 -5.91 -14.19
CA LEU A 74 12.19 -6.78 -15.00
C LEU A 74 12.08 -6.33 -16.47
N VAL A 75 12.27 -5.04 -16.75
CA VAL A 75 12.20 -4.48 -18.11
C VAL A 75 13.56 -4.17 -18.72
N GLY A 76 14.66 -4.46 -18.01
CA GLY A 76 16.02 -4.24 -18.49
C GLY A 76 16.42 -2.76 -18.58
N LEU A 77 15.89 -1.93 -17.68
CA LEU A 77 16.23 -0.51 -17.57
C LEU A 77 16.96 -0.23 -16.25
N ASP A 78 17.89 0.71 -16.28
CA ASP A 78 18.51 1.28 -15.09
C ASP A 78 17.78 2.54 -14.65
N PHE A 79 17.90 2.93 -13.38
CA PHE A 79 17.44 4.25 -12.92
C PHE A 79 18.51 5.30 -13.22
N ASP A 80 18.15 6.28 -14.06
CA ASP A 80 19.02 7.36 -14.52
C ASP A 80 18.80 8.68 -13.75
N GLY A 81 17.92 8.66 -12.73
CA GLY A 81 17.72 9.79 -11.83
C GLY A 81 16.61 10.76 -12.22
N GLY A 82 15.68 10.38 -13.09
CA GLY A 82 14.50 11.19 -13.38
C GLY A 82 13.42 11.13 -12.29
N ASP A 83 12.20 11.52 -12.64
CA ASP A 83 11.11 11.67 -11.66
C ASP A 83 10.68 10.30 -11.13
N LEU A 84 10.96 10.04 -9.84
CA LEU A 84 10.72 8.75 -9.18
C LEU A 84 9.28 8.27 -9.38
N ASN A 85 8.30 9.16 -9.22
CA ASN A 85 6.88 8.80 -9.26
C ASN A 85 6.44 8.39 -10.66
N THR A 86 6.80 9.21 -11.64
CA THR A 86 6.53 8.99 -13.06
C THR A 86 7.18 7.69 -13.54
N GLU A 87 8.49 7.55 -13.31
CA GLU A 87 9.24 6.38 -13.78
C GLU A 87 8.82 5.08 -13.09
N LEU A 88 8.49 5.14 -11.80
CA LEU A 88 8.02 3.97 -11.07
C LEU A 88 6.70 3.46 -11.65
N ALA A 89 5.72 4.35 -11.85
CA ALA A 89 4.44 3.97 -12.45
C ALA A 89 4.64 3.42 -13.87
N GLU A 90 5.46 4.09 -14.68
CA GLU A 90 5.75 3.65 -16.06
C GLU A 90 6.36 2.25 -16.11
N ARG A 91 7.48 2.07 -15.38
CA ARG A 91 8.24 0.83 -15.41
C ARG A 91 7.44 -0.33 -14.84
N CYS A 92 6.59 -0.09 -13.84
CA CYS A 92 5.73 -1.14 -13.31
C CYS A 92 4.60 -1.54 -14.26
N VAL A 93 4.01 -0.61 -15.02
CA VAL A 93 3.08 -0.98 -16.11
C VAL A 93 3.78 -1.85 -17.15
N TRP A 94 4.97 -1.47 -17.61
CA TRP A 94 5.75 -2.27 -18.57
C TRP A 94 6.14 -3.64 -18.00
N ALA A 95 6.47 -3.71 -16.72
CA ALA A 95 6.77 -4.94 -16.01
C ALA A 95 5.53 -5.81 -15.70
N ASN A 96 4.32 -5.35 -16.04
CA ASN A 96 3.05 -5.95 -15.63
C ASN A 96 2.98 -6.16 -14.10
N LYS A 97 3.16 -5.05 -13.37
CA LYS A 97 3.05 -4.97 -11.92
C LYS A 97 2.05 -3.88 -11.57
N ASN A 98 1.04 -4.25 -10.79
CA ASN A 98 0.08 -3.30 -10.27
C ASN A 98 0.61 -2.73 -8.95
N VAL A 99 0.71 -1.41 -8.87
CA VAL A 99 1.18 -0.65 -7.70
C VAL A 99 0.20 0.50 -7.45
N LEU A 100 0.15 1.00 -6.22
CA LEU A 100 -0.61 2.21 -5.90
C LEU A 100 0.19 3.47 -6.23
N ARG A 101 -0.20 4.19 -7.29
CA ARG A 101 0.38 5.48 -7.68
C ARG A 101 -0.68 6.45 -8.20
N LEU A 102 -1.17 7.32 -7.32
CA LEU A 102 -2.12 8.36 -7.69
C LEU A 102 -1.38 9.68 -7.84
N LEU A 103 -1.05 10.05 -9.09
CA LEU A 103 -0.25 11.23 -9.44
C LEU A 103 -1.11 12.42 -9.89
N ALA A 104 -2.37 12.18 -10.26
CA ALA A 104 -3.31 13.21 -10.69
C ALA A 104 -4.75 12.86 -10.29
N GLY A 105 -5.58 13.89 -10.14
CA GLY A 105 -7.03 13.76 -9.87
C GLY A 105 -7.37 13.82 -8.38
N GLU A 106 -7.03 12.77 -7.63
CA GLU A 106 -7.36 12.64 -6.21
C GLU A 106 -6.09 12.67 -5.33
N PRO A 107 -6.04 13.48 -4.26
CA PRO A 107 -4.96 13.43 -3.29
C PRO A 107 -4.84 12.03 -2.68
N TRP A 108 -3.61 11.52 -2.58
CA TRP A 108 -3.34 10.27 -1.91
C TRP A 108 -3.62 10.38 -0.41
N ASP A 109 -4.29 9.38 0.17
CA ASP A 109 -4.38 9.20 1.61
C ASP A 109 -4.20 7.72 2.01
N MET A 110 -3.99 7.48 3.30
CA MET A 110 -3.84 6.11 3.80
C MET A 110 -5.08 5.25 3.53
N CYS A 111 -6.29 5.83 3.48
CA CYS A 111 -7.52 5.10 3.18
C CYS A 111 -7.49 4.49 1.78
N GLN A 112 -7.04 5.23 0.77
CA GLN A 112 -6.81 4.68 -0.57
C GLN A 112 -5.74 3.58 -0.54
N ASN A 113 -4.75 3.66 0.35
CA ASN A 113 -3.80 2.57 0.53
C ASN A 113 -4.46 1.29 1.06
N LEU A 114 -5.28 1.40 2.10
CA LEU A 114 -6.04 0.26 2.61
C LEU A 114 -6.99 -0.32 1.55
N GLU A 115 -7.66 0.54 0.79
CA GLU A 115 -8.57 0.14 -0.28
C GLU A 115 -7.85 -0.63 -1.39
N TRP A 116 -6.76 -0.07 -1.93
CA TRP A 116 -5.92 -0.74 -2.92
C TRP A 116 -5.41 -2.09 -2.41
N GLN A 117 -4.93 -2.12 -1.17
CA GLN A 117 -4.40 -3.33 -0.55
C GLN A 117 -5.48 -4.41 -0.36
N MET A 118 -6.69 -4.03 0.01
CA MET A 118 -7.83 -4.94 0.12
C MET A 118 -8.21 -5.53 -1.25
N CYS A 119 -8.20 -4.72 -2.30
CA CYS A 119 -8.38 -5.19 -3.67
C CYS A 119 -7.27 -6.17 -4.08
N ALA A 120 -6.02 -5.86 -3.74
CA ALA A 120 -4.85 -6.69 -4.04
C ALA A 120 -4.94 -8.08 -3.38
N LEU A 121 -5.28 -8.11 -2.08
CA LEU A 121 -5.36 -9.34 -1.28
C LEU A 121 -6.53 -10.24 -1.70
N GLN A 122 -7.57 -9.68 -2.31
CA GLN A 122 -8.72 -10.44 -2.82
C GLN A 122 -8.61 -10.77 -4.32
N GLY A 123 -7.59 -10.24 -5.02
CA GLY A 123 -7.37 -10.51 -6.44
C GLY A 123 -8.26 -9.70 -7.38
N TRP A 124 -8.70 -8.52 -6.94
CA TRP A 124 -9.68 -7.69 -7.66
C TRP A 124 -9.08 -6.46 -8.34
N LEU A 125 -7.76 -6.29 -8.31
CA LEU A 125 -7.12 -5.20 -9.05
C LEU A 125 -7.20 -5.45 -10.57
N PRO A 126 -7.26 -4.39 -11.40
CA PRO A 126 -7.21 -4.52 -12.84
C PRO A 126 -5.97 -5.26 -13.30
N GLY A 127 -6.16 -6.23 -14.20
CA GLY A 127 -5.09 -7.09 -14.74
C GLY A 127 -4.59 -8.17 -13.79
N GLN A 128 -5.01 -8.19 -12.52
CA GLN A 128 -4.59 -9.20 -11.57
C GLN A 128 -5.27 -10.55 -11.86
N VAL A 129 -4.51 -11.63 -11.75
CA VAL A 129 -5.03 -13.00 -11.90
C VAL A 129 -4.89 -13.74 -10.58
N GLY A 130 -6.03 -13.96 -9.93
CA GLY A 130 -6.12 -14.54 -8.58
C GLY A 130 -5.62 -13.59 -7.49
N ALA A 131 -5.64 -14.07 -6.24
CA ALA A 131 -5.28 -13.29 -5.04
C ALA A 131 -3.77 -13.25 -4.78
N LYS A 132 -2.96 -13.15 -5.85
CA LYS A 132 -1.50 -13.21 -5.77
C LYS A 132 -0.89 -11.82 -5.71
N ILE A 133 -0.08 -11.59 -4.69
CA ILE A 133 0.73 -10.39 -4.49
C ILE A 133 2.21 -10.78 -4.42
N SER A 134 3.09 -9.83 -4.71
CA SER A 134 4.54 -9.98 -4.58
C SER A 134 5.12 -8.76 -3.88
N PHE A 135 6.37 -8.88 -3.41
CA PHE A 135 7.03 -7.82 -2.66
C PHE A 135 8.35 -7.42 -3.29
N ALA A 136 8.55 -6.12 -3.55
CA ALA A 136 9.81 -5.54 -3.98
C ALA A 136 10.77 -5.33 -2.78
N THR A 137 10.21 -5.12 -1.59
CA THR A 137 10.92 -5.21 -0.31
C THR A 137 10.44 -6.47 0.42
N ALA A 138 11.32 -7.43 0.70
CA ALA A 138 10.94 -8.63 1.44
C ALA A 138 10.41 -8.26 2.85
N PRO A 139 9.26 -8.79 3.31
CA PRO A 139 8.70 -8.42 4.61
C PRO A 139 9.61 -8.76 5.81
N ASN A 140 10.51 -9.72 5.67
CA ASN A 140 11.52 -10.07 6.69
C ASN A 140 12.70 -9.08 6.75
N ALA A 141 12.86 -8.23 5.74
CA ALA A 141 13.89 -7.19 5.69
C ALA A 141 13.44 -5.88 6.37
N LEU A 142 12.22 -5.84 6.90
CA LEU A 142 11.70 -4.69 7.63
C LEU A 142 12.50 -4.42 8.91
N ASP A 143 13.22 -3.31 8.92
CA ASP A 143 13.98 -2.88 10.10
C ASP A 143 13.08 -2.14 11.10
N LEU A 144 12.79 -2.78 12.23
CA LEU A 144 11.99 -2.20 13.32
C LEU A 144 12.58 -0.91 13.90
N THR A 145 13.85 -0.57 13.62
CA THR A 145 14.41 0.73 13.96
C THR A 145 13.81 1.86 13.10
N TRP A 146 13.54 1.60 11.81
CA TRP A 146 12.82 2.53 10.93
C TRP A 146 11.38 2.69 11.37
N TRP A 147 10.74 1.63 11.88
CA TRP A 147 9.39 1.77 12.46
C TRP A 147 9.36 2.70 13.68
N LYS A 148 10.38 2.63 14.54
CA LYS A 148 10.46 3.46 15.74
C LYS A 148 10.88 4.89 15.43
N ASP A 149 11.59 5.09 14.34
CA ASP A 149 12.13 6.36 13.90
C ASP A 149 12.07 6.43 12.36
N PRO A 150 10.88 6.70 11.79
CA PRO A 150 10.65 6.65 10.34
C PRO A 150 11.51 7.65 9.55
N ASP A 151 12.00 8.70 10.22
CA ASP A 151 12.95 9.68 9.69
C ASP A 151 14.36 9.10 9.44
N LYS A 152 14.65 7.90 9.98
CA LYS A 152 15.92 7.19 9.75
C LYS A 152 15.90 6.27 8.52
N HIS A 153 14.76 6.15 7.84
CA HIS A 153 14.73 5.42 6.57
C HIS A 153 15.72 6.08 5.59
N PRO A 154 16.64 5.31 4.97
CA PRO A 154 17.71 5.87 4.15
C PRO A 154 17.19 6.61 2.90
N THR A 155 15.97 6.30 2.48
CA THR A 155 15.30 6.83 1.30
C THR A 155 14.11 7.70 1.73
N TYR A 156 14.39 9.00 1.72
CA TYR A 156 13.51 10.18 1.70
C TYR A 156 12.65 10.57 2.94
N ARG A 157 12.65 11.90 3.15
CA ARG A 157 11.95 12.73 4.16
C ARG A 157 10.43 12.79 3.93
N PRO A 158 9.59 13.24 4.90
CA PRO A 158 8.13 13.05 4.87
C PRO A 158 7.53 13.45 3.54
N VAL A 159 6.84 12.50 2.90
CA VAL A 159 6.51 12.58 1.48
C VAL A 159 5.13 13.21 1.32
N PHE A 160 4.15 12.89 2.19
CA PHE A 160 2.80 13.46 2.14
C PHE A 160 2.12 13.42 3.52
N ASP A 161 1.40 14.48 3.89
CA ASP A 161 0.54 14.57 5.09
C ASP A 161 1.15 14.09 6.43
N GLY A 162 2.47 14.18 6.56
CA GLY A 162 3.19 13.84 7.80
C GLY A 162 3.62 12.38 7.94
N TYR A 163 3.45 11.55 6.90
CA TYR A 163 3.94 10.17 6.85
C TYR A 163 5.27 10.06 6.08
N SER A 164 6.17 9.19 6.55
CA SER A 164 7.33 8.75 5.77
C SER A 164 7.00 7.50 4.96
N LEU A 165 7.82 7.19 3.94
CA LEU A 165 7.70 5.93 3.18
C LEU A 165 7.80 4.70 4.09
N GLY A 166 8.59 4.81 5.17
CA GLY A 166 8.64 3.85 6.27
C GLY A 166 7.24 3.56 6.80
N ASP A 167 6.54 4.59 7.26
CA ASP A 167 5.22 4.46 7.89
C ASP A 167 4.23 3.71 7.00
N ILE A 168 4.25 3.98 5.70
CA ILE A 168 3.35 3.40 4.70
C ILE A 168 3.57 1.89 4.57
N PHE A 169 4.79 1.45 4.25
CA PHE A 169 5.06 0.01 4.02
C PHE A 169 4.93 -0.81 5.32
N PHE A 170 5.30 -0.24 6.48
CA PHE A 170 5.04 -0.92 7.75
C PHE A 170 3.54 -1.07 8.03
N ALA A 171 2.74 -0.04 7.73
CA ALA A 171 1.29 -0.13 7.86
C ALA A 171 0.69 -1.19 6.92
N GLU A 172 1.16 -1.26 5.67
CA GLU A 172 0.78 -2.30 4.73
C GLU A 172 1.13 -3.70 5.27
N MET A 173 2.30 -3.89 5.86
CA MET A 173 2.67 -5.19 6.43
C MET A 173 1.83 -5.53 7.66
N ALA A 174 1.50 -4.56 8.51
CA ALA A 174 0.61 -4.76 9.65
C ALA A 174 -0.81 -5.16 9.20
N VAL A 175 -1.35 -4.49 8.17
CA VAL A 175 -2.65 -4.82 7.58
C VAL A 175 -2.60 -6.24 6.98
N THR A 176 -1.63 -6.54 6.11
CA THR A 176 -1.50 -7.88 5.49
C THR A 176 -1.40 -8.98 6.56
N SER A 177 -0.57 -8.78 7.58
CA SER A 177 -0.40 -9.74 8.67
C SER A 177 -1.69 -9.92 9.48
N THR A 178 -2.49 -8.87 9.65
CA THR A 178 -3.78 -8.94 10.36
C THR A 178 -4.84 -9.67 9.55
N LEU A 179 -4.85 -9.49 8.23
CA LEU A 179 -5.88 -10.00 7.32
C LEU A 179 -5.61 -11.40 6.78
N CYS A 180 -4.41 -11.96 6.96
CA CYS A 180 -4.06 -13.27 6.40
C CYS A 180 -3.84 -14.33 7.49
N LYS A 181 -4.59 -15.44 7.45
CA LYS A 181 -4.43 -16.58 8.38
C LYS A 181 -3.04 -17.21 8.28
N ASN A 182 -2.47 -17.21 7.08
CA ASN A 182 -1.12 -17.70 6.77
C ASN A 182 -0.03 -16.62 6.92
N ARG A 183 -0.26 -15.57 7.73
CA ARG A 183 0.69 -14.45 7.96
C ARG A 183 2.12 -14.86 8.32
N ALA A 184 2.33 -16.02 8.94
CA ALA A 184 3.68 -16.49 9.27
C ALA A 184 4.56 -16.65 8.01
N ARG A 185 3.95 -16.98 6.86
CA ARG A 185 4.64 -17.10 5.57
C ARG A 185 5.18 -15.76 5.07
N LEU A 186 4.57 -14.63 5.41
CA LEU A 186 5.03 -13.29 4.97
C LEU A 186 6.49 -13.07 5.34
N TYR A 187 6.88 -13.49 6.54
CA TYR A 187 8.23 -13.30 7.09
C TYR A 187 9.24 -14.34 6.61
N THR A 188 8.86 -15.21 5.66
CA THR A 188 9.78 -16.13 4.99
C THR A 188 9.85 -15.89 3.49
N LEU A 189 9.19 -14.84 2.99
CA LEU A 189 9.18 -14.50 1.57
C LEU A 189 10.49 -13.82 1.16
N GLU A 190 10.98 -14.20 0.00
CA GLU A 190 12.04 -13.47 -0.70
C GLU A 190 11.45 -12.40 -1.63
N VAL A 191 12.30 -11.47 -2.08
CA VAL A 191 11.90 -10.44 -3.07
C VAL A 191 11.34 -11.10 -4.33
N GLY A 192 10.15 -10.66 -4.74
CA GLY A 192 9.45 -11.17 -5.92
C GLY A 192 8.73 -12.51 -5.72
N GLU A 193 8.87 -13.18 -4.56
CA GLU A 193 8.10 -14.39 -4.26
C GLU A 193 6.60 -14.06 -4.18
N MET A 194 5.78 -14.95 -4.76
CA MET A 194 4.33 -14.79 -4.75
C MET A 194 3.74 -15.23 -3.41
N PHE A 195 2.86 -14.42 -2.88
CA PHE A 195 2.08 -14.69 -1.68
C PHE A 195 0.60 -14.63 -2.02
N GLU A 196 -0.16 -15.60 -1.50
CA GLU A 196 -1.60 -15.67 -1.63
C GLU A 196 -2.20 -15.65 -0.22
N CYS A 197 -3.02 -14.64 0.05
CA CYS A 197 -3.58 -14.43 1.38
C CYS A 197 -4.73 -15.39 1.65
N ASN A 198 -4.63 -16.19 2.71
CA ASN A 198 -5.80 -16.88 3.25
C ASN A 198 -6.62 -15.87 4.06
N PHE A 199 -7.48 -15.12 3.37
CA PHE A 199 -8.19 -13.97 3.94
C PHE A 199 -8.94 -14.33 5.24
N ASP A 200 -8.81 -13.47 6.25
CA ASP A 200 -9.37 -13.62 7.60
C ASP A 200 -10.46 -12.58 7.85
N LEU A 201 -11.73 -12.97 7.70
CA LEU A 201 -12.87 -12.09 8.01
C LEU A 201 -12.89 -11.63 9.47
N GLU A 202 -12.43 -12.48 10.41
CA GLU A 202 -12.28 -12.06 11.81
C GLU A 202 -11.15 -11.05 11.96
N GLY A 203 -10.07 -11.21 11.19
CA GLY A 203 -8.98 -10.24 11.07
C GLY A 203 -9.45 -8.89 10.59
N TRP A 204 -10.30 -8.88 9.55
CA TRP A 204 -10.96 -7.67 9.07
C TRP A 204 -11.80 -7.01 10.16
N ALA A 205 -12.67 -7.77 10.83
CA ALA A 205 -13.52 -7.25 11.91
C ALA A 205 -12.70 -6.66 13.08
N ARG A 206 -11.56 -7.28 13.43
CA ARG A 206 -10.63 -6.75 14.43
C ARG A 206 -9.98 -5.44 13.95
N LEU A 207 -9.53 -5.40 12.70
CA LEU A 207 -8.86 -4.23 12.12
C LEU A 207 -9.80 -3.02 12.06
N THR A 208 -11.01 -3.19 11.53
CA THR A 208 -12.01 -2.11 11.44
C THR A 208 -12.43 -1.63 12.82
N SER A 209 -12.65 -2.56 13.76
CA SER A 209 -12.90 -2.21 15.17
C SER A 209 -11.75 -1.40 15.78
N MET A 210 -10.50 -1.70 15.44
CA MET A 210 -9.35 -0.92 15.91
C MET A 210 -9.33 0.50 15.34
N PHE A 211 -9.61 0.66 14.05
CA PHE A 211 -9.68 1.98 13.42
C PHE A 211 -10.82 2.85 14.00
N GLN A 212 -11.95 2.22 14.30
CA GLN A 212 -13.13 2.91 14.84
C GLN A 212 -13.07 3.17 16.35
N ARG A 213 -12.08 2.63 17.06
CA ARG A 213 -11.90 2.93 18.49
C ARG A 213 -11.48 4.39 18.66
N VAL A 214 -12.41 5.21 19.15
CA VAL A 214 -12.14 6.52 19.73
C VAL A 214 -11.53 6.31 21.12
N GLU A 215 -10.34 5.71 21.20
CA GLU A 215 -9.62 5.77 22.47
C GLU A 215 -9.05 7.18 22.62
N ALA A 216 -9.50 7.89 23.66
CA ALA A 216 -8.85 9.08 24.18
C ALA A 216 -7.45 8.72 24.68
N LYS A 217 -6.54 8.39 23.76
CA LYS A 217 -5.12 8.20 24.10
C LYS A 217 -4.64 9.54 24.59
N LYS A 218 -4.19 9.61 25.86
CA LYS A 218 -3.43 10.76 26.36
C LYS A 218 -2.41 11.14 25.28
N PRO A 219 -2.26 12.43 24.94
CA PRO A 219 -1.33 12.83 23.90
C PRO A 219 -0.01 12.13 24.17
N TRP A 220 0.47 11.36 23.20
CA TRP A 220 1.86 10.98 23.17
C TRP A 220 2.61 12.31 23.13
N LYS A 221 3.03 12.79 24.30
CA LYS A 221 4.13 13.75 24.34
C LYS A 221 5.23 13.02 23.58
N ARG A 222 5.56 13.50 22.37
CA ARG A 222 6.92 13.38 21.86
C ARG A 222 7.78 13.72 23.08
N ILE A 223 8.41 12.71 23.67
CA ILE A 223 9.35 12.94 24.76
C ILE A 223 10.37 13.87 24.13
N GLY A 224 10.34 15.11 24.59
CA GLY A 224 11.11 16.20 24.00
C GLY A 224 12.58 15.82 23.95
N ARG A 225 13.25 16.35 22.93
CA ARG A 225 14.63 16.79 23.13
C ARG A 225 14.65 17.89 24.18
#